data_AF-A0A956E6M6-F1
#
_entry.id   AF-A0A956E6M6-F1
#
_cell.length_a   1.000
_cell.length_b   1.000
_cell.length_c   1.000
_cell.angle_alpha   90.00
_cell.angle_beta   90.00
_cell.angle_gamma   90.00
#
_symmetry.space_group_name_H-M   'P 1'
#
loop_
_entity.id
_entity.type
_entity.pdbx_description
1 polymer ?
#
loop_
_entity_poly.entity_id
_entity_poly.type
_entity_poly.pdbx_seq_one_letter_code
_entity_poly.pdbx_strand_id
1 'polypeptide(L)'
;KVIVYTARPGMVIGKGGKGIEILKSGNLDSAQKGETKFPGVQAFTENEVFIDVQEVRKMETNAQLVAENIATQLERRIAFRRAMKKALSTAMKFGAKGVRIRCAGRLGGADMGRIETYREGRVPLHTLRADVDFGLAQAKTTAGIVGVKVWIFKGEVLQRKARRIPQ
;
A
#
# COMPACT_ATOMS: atom_id res chain seq x y z
N LYS A 1 18.93 6.88 -9.92
CA LYS A 1 18.25 5.57 -10.16
C LYS A 1 17.11 5.42 -9.17
N VAL A 2 15.90 5.10 -9.64
CA VAL A 2 14.67 4.96 -8.83
C VAL A 2 14.18 3.52 -8.96
N ILE A 3 13.93 2.85 -7.84
CA ILE A 3 13.41 1.48 -7.81
C ILE A 3 11.96 1.53 -7.32
N VAL A 4 11.03 1.09 -8.16
CA VAL A 4 9.61 1.03 -7.84
C VAL A 4 9.25 -0.40 -7.48
N TYR A 5 8.78 -0.60 -6.25
CA TYR A 5 8.27 -1.89 -5.79
C TYR A 5 6.77 -1.98 -6.05
N THR A 6 6.34 -2.98 -6.80
CA THR A 6 4.92 -3.17 -7.16
C THR A 6 4.49 -4.64 -7.06
N ALA A 7 3.21 -4.87 -6.79
CA ALA A 7 2.62 -6.21 -6.84
C ALA A 7 2.41 -6.72 -8.28
N ARG A 8 2.32 -5.81 -9.25
CA ARG A 8 2.02 -6.13 -10.66
C ARG A 8 2.90 -5.31 -11.59
N PRO A 9 4.12 -5.75 -11.90
CA PRO A 9 5.05 -4.99 -12.76
C PRO A 9 4.48 -4.77 -14.16
N GLY A 10 3.76 -5.75 -14.72
CA GLY A 10 3.17 -5.63 -16.06
C GLY A 10 2.18 -4.48 -16.22
N MET A 11 1.46 -4.11 -15.16
CA MET A 11 0.57 -2.92 -15.19
C MET A 11 1.35 -1.61 -15.20
N VAL A 12 2.51 -1.57 -14.54
CA VAL A 12 3.36 -0.37 -14.43
C VAL A 12 4.14 -0.12 -15.73
N ILE A 13 4.58 -1.19 -16.40
CA ILE A 13 5.31 -1.11 -17.67
C ILE A 13 4.37 -0.77 -18.84
N GLY A 14 3.14 -1.31 -18.82
CA GLY A 14 2.15 -1.11 -19.87
C GLY A 14 2.50 -1.84 -21.18
N LYS A 15 1.69 -1.64 -22.23
CA LYS A 15 1.95 -2.21 -23.56
C LYS A 15 3.08 -1.44 -24.24
N GLY A 16 4.19 -2.13 -24.55
CA GLY A 16 5.31 -1.56 -25.32
C GLY A 16 6.16 -0.54 -24.55
N GLY A 17 6.20 -0.58 -23.21
CA GLY A 17 7.05 0.29 -22.40
C GLY A 17 6.52 1.71 -22.17
N LYS A 18 5.34 2.05 -22.72
CA LYS A 18 4.70 3.37 -22.57
C LYS A 18 4.52 3.80 -21.11
N GLY A 19 4.32 2.87 -20.18
CA GLY A 19 4.16 3.20 -18.76
C GLY A 19 5.44 3.73 -18.11
N ILE A 20 6.60 3.23 -18.51
CA ILE A 20 7.90 3.71 -18.00
C ILE A 20 8.18 5.12 -18.53
N GLU A 21 7.85 5.37 -19.81
CA GLU A 21 8.00 6.67 -20.44
C GLU A 21 7.14 7.73 -19.73
N ILE A 22 5.86 7.40 -19.50
CA ILE A 22 4.93 8.19 -18.69
C ILE A 22 5.47 8.48 -17.28
N LEU A 23 6.09 7.49 -16.62
CA LEU A 23 6.67 7.71 -15.28
C LEU A 23 7.90 8.61 -15.34
N LYS A 24 8.69 8.57 -16.42
CA LYS A 24 9.88 9.39 -16.60
C LYS A 24 9.52 10.84 -16.94
N SER A 25 8.75 11.06 -18.00
CA SER A 25 8.40 12.40 -18.54
C SER A 25 7.17 13.03 -17.87
N GLY A 26 6.34 12.24 -17.20
CA GLY A 26 5.08 12.71 -16.63
C GLY A 26 3.89 12.58 -17.59
N ASN A 27 2.70 12.69 -17.01
CA ASN A 27 1.39 12.58 -17.68
C ASN A 27 0.71 13.95 -17.85
N LEU A 28 1.48 15.03 -17.91
CA LEU A 28 0.93 16.40 -18.01
C LEU A 28 0.20 16.64 -19.35
N ASP A 29 0.73 16.10 -20.45
CA ASP A 29 0.23 16.37 -21.81
C ASP A 29 -0.77 15.30 -22.32
N SER A 30 -0.75 14.11 -21.73
CA SER A 30 -1.52 12.92 -22.15
C SER A 30 -2.73 12.59 -21.28
N ALA A 31 -2.93 13.32 -20.16
CA ALA A 31 -3.99 13.00 -19.20
C ALA A 31 -5.40 13.19 -19.77
N GLN A 32 -6.20 12.12 -19.75
CA GLN A 32 -7.64 12.22 -19.98
C GLN A 32 -8.34 12.88 -18.78
N LYS A 33 -9.54 13.46 -19.01
CA LYS A 33 -10.38 14.09 -17.96
C LYS A 33 -10.61 13.11 -16.79
N GLY A 34 -9.91 13.31 -15.68
CA GLY A 34 -10.09 12.56 -14.43
C GLY A 34 -8.84 11.84 -13.89
N GLU A 35 -7.73 11.80 -14.64
CA GLU A 35 -6.48 11.19 -14.16
C GLU A 35 -5.69 12.11 -13.22
N THR A 36 -4.95 11.51 -12.30
CA THR A 36 -4.13 12.26 -11.35
C THR A 36 -2.91 12.80 -12.09
N LYS A 37 -2.84 14.12 -12.27
CA LYS A 37 -1.72 14.77 -12.98
C LYS A 37 -0.41 14.46 -12.27
N PHE A 38 0.54 13.87 -12.99
CA PHE A 38 1.85 13.55 -12.47
C PHE A 38 2.91 14.30 -13.29
N PRO A 39 3.72 15.18 -12.67
CA PRO A 39 4.71 15.98 -13.39
C PRO A 39 5.92 15.18 -13.90
N GLY A 40 5.98 13.86 -13.66
CA GLY A 40 7.10 13.03 -14.08
C GLY A 40 8.21 13.04 -13.05
N VAL A 41 8.96 11.94 -12.94
CA VAL A 41 10.08 11.87 -11.99
C VAL A 41 11.22 12.79 -12.42
N GLN A 42 11.33 13.10 -13.72
CA GLN A 42 12.36 13.98 -14.25
C GLN A 42 12.11 15.47 -13.95
N ALA A 43 10.88 15.90 -13.69
CA ALA A 43 10.61 17.29 -13.29
C ALA A 43 11.17 17.64 -11.90
N PHE A 44 11.47 16.64 -11.07
CA PHE A 44 12.03 16.84 -9.72
C PHE A 44 13.56 16.82 -9.69
N THR A 45 14.24 16.52 -10.79
CA THR A 45 15.70 16.39 -10.84
C THR A 45 16.25 16.76 -12.20
N GLU A 46 17.28 17.59 -12.23
CA GLU A 46 17.99 17.99 -13.45
C GLU A 46 18.78 16.82 -14.09
N ASN A 47 19.05 15.76 -13.31
CA ASN A 47 19.79 14.58 -13.75
C ASN A 47 18.88 13.52 -14.39
N GLU A 48 19.44 12.75 -15.34
CA GLU A 48 18.72 11.64 -15.96
C GLU A 48 18.31 10.56 -14.95
N VAL A 49 17.01 10.25 -14.94
CA VAL A 49 16.42 9.25 -14.04
C VAL A 49 16.27 7.92 -14.74
N PHE A 50 16.94 6.89 -14.21
CA PHE A 50 16.70 5.48 -14.56
C PHE A 50 15.67 4.87 -13.61
N ILE A 51 14.57 4.35 -14.17
CA ILE A 51 13.48 3.71 -13.40
C ILE A 51 13.60 2.19 -13.56
N ASP A 52 13.72 1.48 -12.44
CA ASP A 52 13.72 0.02 -12.34
C ASP A 52 12.45 -0.44 -11.61
N VAL A 53 11.72 -1.41 -12.17
CA VAL A 53 10.47 -1.91 -11.61
C VAL A 53 10.70 -3.29 -11.05
N GLN A 54 10.63 -3.43 -9.72
CA GLN A 54 10.83 -4.68 -9.02
C GLN A 54 9.53 -5.21 -8.43
N GLU A 55 9.36 -6.53 -8.51
CA GLU A 55 8.18 -7.20 -8.02
C GLU A 55 8.27 -7.48 -6.51
N VAL A 56 7.18 -7.18 -5.80
CA VAL A 56 6.99 -7.60 -4.41
C VAL A 56 6.53 -9.06 -4.40
N ARG A 57 7.45 -9.98 -4.06
CA ARG A 57 7.19 -11.44 -4.02
C ARG A 57 5.96 -11.86 -3.20
N LYS A 58 5.63 -11.14 -2.13
CA LYS A 58 4.52 -11.46 -1.23
C LYS A 58 3.65 -10.24 -0.94
N MET A 59 2.69 -9.97 -1.82
CA MET A 59 1.78 -8.81 -1.69
C MET A 59 1.00 -8.81 -0.37
N GLU A 60 0.56 -9.97 0.10
CA GLU A 60 -0.28 -10.12 1.31
C GLU A 60 0.49 -9.86 2.61
N THR A 61 1.82 -9.78 2.55
CA THR A 61 2.67 -9.47 3.71
C THR A 61 3.14 -8.02 3.72
N ASN A 62 2.85 -7.24 2.68
CA ASN A 62 3.19 -5.83 2.59
C ASN A 62 2.01 -4.99 3.13
N ALA A 63 2.27 -4.21 4.16
CA ALA A 63 1.21 -3.48 4.86
C ALA A 63 0.51 -2.44 3.97
N GLN A 64 1.27 -1.79 3.07
CA GLN A 64 0.74 -0.78 2.17
C GLN A 64 -0.21 -1.39 1.12
N LEU A 65 0.20 -2.49 0.48
CA LEU A 65 -0.61 -3.19 -0.52
C LEU A 65 -1.89 -3.77 0.09
N VAL A 66 -1.81 -4.28 1.32
CA VAL A 66 -2.99 -4.75 2.06
C VAL A 66 -3.93 -3.60 2.40
N ALA A 67 -3.41 -2.45 2.82
CA ALA A 67 -4.22 -1.26 3.10
C ALA A 67 -4.96 -0.77 1.84
N GLU A 68 -4.26 -0.70 0.70
CA GLU A 68 -4.84 -0.31 -0.59
C GLU A 68 -5.92 -1.29 -1.05
N ASN A 69 -5.68 -2.59 -0.92
CA ASN A 69 -6.66 -3.62 -1.27
C ASN A 69 -7.95 -3.48 -0.43
N ILE A 70 -7.83 -3.23 0.88
CA ILE A 70 -8.98 -2.97 1.74
C ILE A 70 -9.69 -1.69 1.31
N ALA A 71 -8.95 -0.62 1.00
CA ALA A 71 -9.53 0.63 0.54
C ALA A 71 -10.33 0.46 -0.76
N THR A 72 -9.77 -0.21 -1.77
CA THR A 72 -10.48 -0.51 -3.02
C THR A 72 -11.74 -1.36 -2.78
N GLN A 73 -11.70 -2.30 -1.83
CA GLN A 73 -12.90 -3.09 -1.48
C GLN A 73 -14.00 -2.23 -0.83
N LEU A 74 -13.62 -1.27 0.02
CA LEU A 74 -14.56 -0.34 0.64
C LEU A 74 -15.18 0.62 -0.39
N GLU A 75 -14.41 1.08 -1.37
CA GLU A 75 -14.91 1.90 -2.49
C GLU A 75 -15.94 1.15 -3.34
N ARG A 76 -15.74 -0.16 -3.52
CA ARG A 76 -16.70 -1.07 -4.19
C ARG A 76 -17.91 -1.44 -3.34
N ARG A 77 -18.14 -0.77 -2.21
CA ARG A 77 -19.27 -0.99 -1.28
C ARG A 77 -19.32 -2.40 -0.68
N ILE A 78 -18.19 -3.07 -0.56
CA ILE A 78 -18.11 -4.36 0.15
C ILE A 78 -18.24 -4.09 1.66
N ALA A 79 -18.95 -4.97 2.36
CA ALA A 79 -19.05 -4.91 3.82
C ALA A 79 -17.65 -4.84 4.48
N PHE A 80 -17.40 -3.77 5.21
CA PHE A 80 -16.10 -3.46 5.82
C PHE A 80 -15.59 -4.58 6.75
N ARG A 81 -16.47 -5.22 7.53
CA ARG A 81 -16.12 -6.39 8.35
C ARG A 81 -15.60 -7.57 7.51
N ARG A 82 -16.24 -7.83 6.37
CA ARG A 82 -15.85 -8.91 5.45
C ARG A 82 -14.49 -8.60 4.83
N ALA A 83 -14.30 -7.38 4.34
CA ALA A 83 -13.03 -6.94 3.76
C ALA A 83 -11.87 -7.06 4.76
N MET A 84 -12.05 -6.57 5.99
CA MET A 84 -11.03 -6.65 7.04
C MET A 84 -10.73 -8.09 7.47
N LYS A 85 -11.75 -8.90 7.79
CA LYS A 85 -11.54 -10.31 8.19
C LYS A 85 -10.88 -11.12 7.09
N LYS A 86 -11.24 -10.88 5.82
CA LYS A 86 -10.60 -11.52 4.68
C LYS A 86 -9.11 -11.15 4.60
N ALA A 87 -8.78 -9.85 4.65
CA ALA A 87 -7.39 -9.39 4.62
C ALA A 87 -6.56 -9.93 5.79
N LEU A 88 -7.14 -9.96 7.00
CA LEU A 88 -6.52 -10.53 8.21
C LEU A 88 -6.17 -12.01 8.02
N SER A 89 -7.16 -12.82 7.61
CA SER A 89 -6.99 -14.26 7.39
C SER A 89 -5.99 -14.54 6.27
N THR A 90 -6.03 -13.78 5.17
CA THR A 90 -5.08 -13.94 4.08
C THR A 90 -3.66 -13.62 4.54
N ALA A 91 -3.43 -12.48 5.20
CA ALA A 91 -2.09 -12.10 5.66
C ALA A 91 -1.50 -13.12 6.66
N MET A 92 -2.31 -13.67 7.57
CA MET A 92 -1.89 -14.74 8.48
C MET A 92 -1.55 -16.04 7.73
N LYS A 93 -2.35 -16.44 6.74
CA LYS A 93 -2.08 -17.62 5.89
C LYS A 93 -0.76 -17.51 5.11
N PHE A 94 -0.40 -16.32 4.67
CA PHE A 94 0.86 -16.07 3.96
C PHE A 94 2.09 -15.91 4.87
N GLY A 95 1.93 -16.15 6.18
CA GLY A 95 3.02 -16.26 7.15
C GLY A 95 3.34 -14.99 7.93
N ALA A 96 2.41 -14.03 8.00
CA ALA A 96 2.53 -12.94 8.96
C ALA A 96 2.42 -13.49 10.40
N LYS A 97 3.26 -13.00 11.32
CA LYS A 97 3.24 -13.41 12.74
C LYS A 97 2.20 -12.64 13.55
N GLY A 98 1.76 -11.51 13.03
CA GLY A 98 0.61 -10.79 13.55
C GLY A 98 0.21 -9.65 12.63
N VAL A 99 -1.08 -9.33 12.64
CA VAL A 99 -1.67 -8.29 11.82
C VAL A 99 -2.63 -7.48 12.67
N ARG A 100 -2.56 -6.17 12.57
CA ARG A 100 -3.52 -5.24 13.15
C ARG A 100 -4.05 -4.36 12.04
N ILE A 101 -5.37 -4.32 11.88
CA ILE A 101 -6.05 -3.46 10.91
C ILE A 101 -6.95 -2.52 11.70
N ARG A 102 -6.88 -1.23 11.43
CA ARG A 102 -7.75 -0.20 12.00
C ARG A 102 -8.38 0.60 10.87
N CYS A 103 -9.71 0.60 10.83
CA CYS A 103 -10.48 1.40 9.90
C CYS A 103 -11.25 2.47 10.68
N ALA A 104 -11.16 3.73 10.24
CA ALA A 104 -11.79 4.86 10.89
C ALA A 104 -12.53 5.72 9.85
N GLY A 105 -13.79 6.09 10.15
CA GLY A 105 -14.61 6.95 9.29
C GLY A 105 -16.07 6.53 9.28
N ARG A 106 -16.82 6.97 8.28
CA ARG A 106 -18.24 6.61 8.07
C ARG A 106 -18.39 5.19 7.51
N LEU A 107 -18.07 4.19 8.34
CA LEU A 107 -18.06 2.78 7.95
C LEU A 107 -19.47 2.33 7.51
N GLY A 108 -19.57 1.78 6.30
CA GLY A 108 -20.84 1.32 5.74
C GLY A 108 -21.83 2.43 5.38
N GLY A 109 -21.40 3.70 5.36
CA GLY A 109 -22.27 4.84 5.04
C GLY A 109 -23.09 5.35 6.23
N ALA A 110 -22.78 4.93 7.45
CA ALA A 110 -23.40 5.49 8.66
C ALA A 110 -23.11 6.99 8.80
N ASP A 111 -24.02 7.73 9.41
CA ASP A 111 -23.86 9.18 9.63
C ASP A 111 -22.73 9.52 10.61
N MET A 112 -22.59 8.73 11.66
CA MET A 112 -21.52 8.91 12.64
C MET A 112 -20.28 8.09 12.26
N GLY A 113 -19.11 8.73 12.34
CA GLY A 113 -17.82 8.05 12.18
C GLY A 113 -17.57 7.05 13.29
N ARG A 114 -17.13 5.84 12.93
CA ARG A 114 -16.77 4.77 13.86
C ARG A 114 -15.34 4.31 13.61
N ILE A 115 -14.74 3.71 14.64
CA ILE A 115 -13.42 3.10 14.56
C ILE A 115 -13.59 1.62 14.84
N GLU A 116 -13.31 0.77 13.85
CA GLU A 116 -13.21 -0.67 14.06
C GLU A 116 -11.74 -1.10 13.96
N THR A 117 -11.33 -1.98 14.87
CA THR A 117 -9.99 -2.55 14.89
C THR A 117 -10.09 -4.07 14.99
N TYR A 118 -9.38 -4.76 14.11
CA TYR A 118 -9.19 -6.21 14.17
C TYR A 118 -7.71 -6.50 14.38
N ARG A 119 -7.40 -7.47 15.23
CA ARG A 119 -6.03 -7.91 15.50
C ARG A 119 -5.99 -9.42 15.58
N GLU A 120 -4.99 -10.01 14.96
CA GLU A 120 -4.68 -11.44 15.04
C GLU A 120 -3.17 -11.62 15.22
N GLY A 121 -2.76 -12.60 16.03
CA GLY A 121 -1.35 -12.82 16.36
C GLY A 121 -0.72 -11.71 17.23
N ARG A 122 0.62 -11.62 17.16
CA ARG A 122 1.42 -10.69 17.98
C ARG A 122 1.83 -9.47 17.16
N VAL A 123 1.51 -8.27 17.65
CA VAL A 123 1.94 -6.99 17.03
C VAL A 123 2.54 -6.09 18.12
N PRO A 124 3.84 -6.24 18.43
CA PRO A 124 4.50 -5.44 19.46
C PRO A 124 4.91 -4.08 18.88
N LEU A 125 4.27 -3.00 19.32
CA LEU A 125 4.57 -1.64 18.83
C LEU A 125 5.67 -0.92 19.62
N HIS A 126 5.95 -1.36 20.84
CA HIS A 126 6.99 -0.78 21.70
C HIS A 126 8.37 -1.40 21.46
N THR A 127 8.42 -2.56 20.81
CA THR A 127 9.64 -3.34 20.62
C THR A 127 10.37 -2.88 19.36
N LEU A 128 11.43 -2.08 19.50
CA LEU A 128 12.19 -1.54 18.36
C LEU A 128 12.86 -2.62 17.48
N ARG A 129 13.16 -3.81 18.05
CA ARG A 129 13.71 -4.95 17.30
C ARG A 129 12.67 -5.70 16.46
N ALA A 130 11.39 -5.37 16.60
CA ALA A 130 10.32 -5.98 15.84
C ALA A 130 10.28 -5.36 14.42
N ASP A 131 10.32 -6.21 13.39
CA ASP A 131 10.04 -5.83 12.02
C ASP A 131 8.53 -5.69 11.84
N VAL A 132 8.06 -4.45 12.01
CA VAL A 132 6.65 -4.07 11.85
C VAL A 132 6.55 -3.16 10.63
N ASP A 133 5.86 -3.66 9.61
CA ASP A 133 5.52 -2.91 8.41
C ASP A 133 4.22 -2.12 8.65
N PHE A 134 4.17 -0.89 8.18
CA PHE A 134 3.03 0.01 8.35
C PHE A 134 2.53 0.51 6.99
N GLY A 135 1.22 0.42 6.80
CA GLY A 135 0.53 0.88 5.60
C GLY A 135 -0.63 1.80 5.94
N LEU A 136 -0.81 2.83 5.11
CA LEU A 136 -1.93 3.76 5.19
C LEU A 136 -2.58 3.88 3.82
N ALA A 137 -3.89 3.72 3.79
CA ALA A 137 -4.71 3.99 2.62
C ALA A 137 -5.96 4.78 3.01
N GLN A 138 -6.45 5.58 2.07
CA GLN A 138 -7.70 6.32 2.20
C GLN A 138 -8.68 5.80 1.14
N ALA A 139 -9.83 5.33 1.57
CA ALA A 139 -10.92 4.92 0.68
C ALA A 139 -11.86 6.11 0.45
N LYS A 140 -12.07 6.47 -0.81
CA LYS A 140 -12.99 7.54 -1.21
C LYS A 140 -14.37 6.95 -1.47
N THR A 141 -15.19 6.89 -0.42
CA THR A 141 -16.56 6.40 -0.53
C THR A 141 -17.54 7.56 -0.77
N THR A 142 -18.76 7.25 -1.24
CA THR A 142 -19.79 8.29 -1.44
C THR A 142 -20.19 9.01 -0.16
N ALA A 143 -20.06 8.35 1.00
CA ALA A 143 -20.36 8.96 2.30
C ALA A 143 -19.22 9.82 2.85
N GLY A 144 -18.03 9.79 2.22
CA GLY A 144 -16.84 10.50 2.65
C GLY A 144 -15.60 9.61 2.65
N ILE A 145 -14.58 10.05 3.39
CA ILE A 145 -13.28 9.38 3.43
C ILE A 145 -13.23 8.39 4.60
N VAL A 146 -12.79 7.16 4.32
CA VAL A 146 -12.49 6.15 5.34
C VAL A 146 -10.98 5.90 5.35
N GLY A 147 -10.35 6.10 6.51
CA GLY A 147 -8.93 5.83 6.70
C GLY A 147 -8.70 4.38 7.11
N VAL A 148 -7.80 3.68 6.41
CA VAL A 148 -7.37 2.32 6.69
C VAL A 148 -5.90 2.33 7.10
N LYS A 149 -5.62 1.86 8.32
CA LYS A 149 -4.26 1.71 8.86
C LYS A 149 -4.00 0.23 9.09
N VAL A 150 -2.88 -0.27 8.58
CA VAL A 150 -2.48 -1.68 8.68
C VAL A 150 -1.08 -1.76 9.29
N TRP A 151 -0.92 -2.64 10.27
CA TRP A 151 0.37 -3.04 10.82
C TRP A 151 0.55 -4.54 10.60
N ILE A 152 1.68 -4.94 10.02
CA ILE A 152 2.03 -6.35 9.81
C ILE A 152 3.36 -6.63 10.49
N PHE A 153 3.35 -7.58 11.42
CA PHE A 153 4.55 -8.06 12.09
C PHE A 153 5.12 -9.28 11.34
N LYS A 154 6.34 -9.12 10.82
CA LYS A 154 7.06 -10.15 10.06
C LYS A 154 8.00 -10.99 10.94
N GLY A 155 8.39 -10.46 12.10
CA GLY A 155 9.27 -11.13 13.06
C GLY A 155 10.19 -10.18 13.79
N GLU A 156 11.07 -10.73 14.63
CA GLU A 156 12.11 -9.95 15.29
C GLU A 156 13.39 -10.07 14.47
N VAL A 157 14.07 -8.95 14.24
CA VAL A 157 15.37 -8.95 13.55
C VAL A 157 16.46 -9.01 14.62
N LEU A 158 17.07 -10.18 14.81
CA LEU A 158 18.13 -10.36 15.83
C LEU A 158 19.44 -9.68 15.44
N GLN A 159 19.70 -9.50 14.14
CA GLN A 159 20.91 -8.89 13.62
C GLN A 159 20.59 -7.52 13.02
N ARG A 160 21.29 -6.48 13.47
CA ARG A 160 21.37 -5.21 12.74
C ARG A 160 21.94 -5.52 11.36
N LYS A 161 21.09 -5.70 10.34
CA LYS A 161 21.56 -5.63 8.96
C LYS A 161 22.15 -4.23 8.81
N ALA A 162 23.46 -4.15 8.57
CA ALA A 162 24.08 -2.90 8.12
C ALA A 162 23.21 -2.37 6.99
N ARG A 163 22.68 -1.16 7.16
CA ARG A 163 21.81 -0.50 6.19
C ARG A 163 22.65 -0.37 4.92
N ARG A 164 22.53 -1.32 3.98
CA ARG A 164 23.15 -1.21 2.65
C ARG A 164 22.47 -0.03 1.99
N ILE A 165 23.11 1.13 2.08
CA ILE A 165 22.87 2.25 1.19
C ILE A 165 23.29 1.70 -0.18
N PRO A 166 22.36 1.50 -1.13
CA PRO A 166 22.78 1.15 -2.48
C PRO A 166 23.63 2.32 -3.00
N GLN A 167 24.90 2.04 -3.29
CA GLN A 167 25.75 2.94 -4.09
C GLN A 167 25.19 3.01 -5.51
#